data_AF-A0A6P0VZI3-F1
#
_entry.id   AF-A0A6P0VZI3-F1
#
_cell.length_a   1.000
_cell.length_b   1.000
_cell.length_c   1.000
_cell.angle_alpha   90.00
_cell.angle_beta   90.00
_cell.angle_gamma   90.00
#
_symmetry.space_group_name_H-M   'P 1'
#
loop_
_entity.id
_entity.type
_entity.pdbx_description
1 polymer ?
#
loop_
_entity_poly.entity_id
_entity_poly.type
_entity_poly.pdbx_seq_one_letter_code
_entity_poly.pdbx_strand_id
1 'polypeptide(L)'
;MAGQKPRQGWIYQINPHRVSLCCGAGHVHIYDLPEPGSLIECNHSNCTLKINPSRILRGSHPYIIWMSNQLQVQSSYIQTFTVIPLIAQETHKGLPTVYPINPTGRNGLAEQLYACVHQIYTIDANCLKDSDHNWLKRIGQLDKSDKNAIEERLDYFLGIQDNPST
;
A
#
# COMPACT_ATOMS: atom_id res chain seq x y z
N MET A 1 12.27 -20.38 9.45
CA MET A 1 12.94 -19.14 9.87
C MET A 1 11.99 -17.99 9.66
N ALA A 2 11.49 -17.41 10.76
CA ALA A 2 10.61 -16.25 10.75
C ALA A 2 11.28 -15.05 10.06
N GLY A 3 10.49 -14.24 9.39
CA GLY A 3 10.94 -12.96 8.83
C GLY A 3 11.22 -11.92 9.90
N GLN A 4 11.59 -10.73 9.45
CA GLN A 4 11.81 -9.57 10.32
C GLN A 4 10.63 -8.59 10.21
N LYS A 5 10.45 -7.76 11.24
CA LYS A 5 9.47 -6.65 11.20
C LYS A 5 9.70 -5.82 9.93
N PRO A 6 8.65 -5.58 9.11
CA PRO A 6 8.76 -4.86 7.85
C PRO A 6 9.40 -3.47 7.99
N ARG A 7 10.15 -3.04 6.96
CA ARG A 7 10.82 -1.74 6.90
C ARG A 7 10.57 -1.04 5.57
N GLN A 8 10.78 0.28 5.53
CA GLN A 8 10.53 1.09 4.35
C GLN A 8 11.39 0.65 3.15
N GLY A 9 10.70 0.46 2.02
CA GLY A 9 11.24 -0.01 0.76
C GLY A 9 11.49 -1.52 0.72
N TRP A 10 11.03 -2.30 1.70
CA TRP A 10 11.01 -3.77 1.56
C TRP A 10 9.85 -4.20 0.69
N ILE A 11 10.04 -5.30 -0.04
CA ILE A 11 9.04 -5.85 -0.96
C ILE A 11 8.54 -7.19 -0.41
N TYR A 12 7.24 -7.35 -0.38
CA TYR A 12 6.57 -8.57 0.07
C TYR A 12 5.55 -9.03 -0.94
N GLN A 13 5.47 -10.34 -1.14
CA GLN A 13 4.36 -10.97 -1.85
C GLN A 13 3.22 -11.22 -0.85
N ILE A 14 2.11 -10.48 -0.96
CA ILE A 14 0.98 -10.59 -0.02
C ILE A 14 -0.37 -10.53 -0.74
N ASN A 15 -1.39 -11.08 -0.09
CA ASN A 15 -2.80 -10.88 -0.44
C ASN A 15 -3.49 -10.15 0.71
N PRO A 16 -3.57 -8.81 0.66
CA PRO A 16 -4.20 -8.03 1.73
C PRO A 16 -5.65 -8.44 1.91
N HIS A 17 -6.02 -8.82 3.13
CA HIS A 17 -7.40 -9.18 3.50
C HIS A 17 -8.01 -8.17 4.48
N ARG A 18 -7.17 -7.33 5.12
CA ARG A 18 -7.59 -6.25 6.02
C ARG A 18 -6.93 -4.94 5.68
N VAL A 19 -7.72 -3.92 5.41
CA VAL A 19 -7.28 -2.62 4.91
C VAL A 19 -7.91 -1.46 5.67
N SER A 20 -7.20 -0.35 5.80
CA SER A 20 -7.75 0.91 6.27
C SER A 20 -8.42 1.63 5.11
N LEU A 21 -9.71 1.92 5.26
CA LEU A 21 -10.49 2.65 4.26
C LEU A 21 -11.15 3.86 4.90
N CYS A 22 -11.33 4.90 4.08
CA CYS A 22 -12.03 6.12 4.44
C CYS A 22 -13.38 6.16 3.72
N CYS A 23 -14.47 6.43 4.43
CA CYS A 23 -15.76 6.67 3.78
C CYS A 23 -15.83 8.10 3.22
N GLY A 24 -16.86 8.39 2.42
CA GLY A 24 -17.04 9.73 1.81
C GLY A 24 -17.21 10.88 2.82
N ALA A 25 -17.53 10.58 4.08
CA ALA A 25 -17.63 11.56 5.17
C ALA A 25 -16.31 11.72 5.97
N GLY A 26 -15.23 11.02 5.60
CA GLY A 26 -13.94 11.14 6.28
C GLY A 26 -13.69 10.14 7.41
N HIS A 27 -14.65 9.26 7.75
CA HIS A 27 -14.43 8.25 8.80
C HIS A 27 -13.45 7.18 8.31
N VAL A 28 -12.37 6.97 9.07
CA VAL A 28 -11.32 5.98 8.77
C VAL A 28 -11.44 4.79 9.72
N HIS A 29 -11.61 3.59 9.16
CA HIS A 29 -11.63 2.34 9.91
C HIS A 29 -10.88 1.24 9.15
N ILE A 30 -10.54 0.16 9.87
CA ILE A 30 -9.99 -1.06 9.27
C ILE A 30 -11.13 -2.02 8.98
N TYR A 31 -11.14 -2.56 7.77
CA TYR A 31 -12.17 -3.44 7.23
C TYR A 31 -11.55 -4.73 6.71
N ASP A 32 -12.26 -5.84 6.92
CA ASP A 32 -12.06 -7.05 6.15
C ASP A 32 -12.55 -6.81 4.71
N LEU A 33 -11.74 -7.19 3.74
CA LEU A 33 -12.09 -7.02 2.35
C LEU A 33 -13.14 -8.06 1.93
N PRO A 34 -14.35 -7.64 1.51
CA PRO A 34 -15.39 -8.56 1.08
C PRO A 34 -15.07 -9.14 -0.31
N GLU A 35 -15.96 -9.99 -0.80
CA GLU A 35 -15.92 -10.51 -2.16
C GLU A 35 -15.85 -9.38 -3.21
N PRO A 36 -15.18 -9.60 -4.36
CA PRO A 36 -15.10 -8.60 -5.42
C PRO A 36 -16.47 -8.08 -5.84
N GLY A 37 -16.58 -6.75 -6.02
CA GLY A 37 -17.84 -6.08 -6.39
C GLY A 37 -18.74 -5.72 -5.21
N SER A 38 -18.44 -6.18 -4.00
CA SER A 38 -19.21 -5.82 -2.81
C SER A 38 -18.82 -4.45 -2.25
N LEU A 39 -19.83 -3.70 -1.79
CA LEU A 39 -19.65 -2.45 -1.07
C LEU A 39 -19.56 -2.72 0.45
N ILE A 40 -18.75 -1.93 1.14
CA ILE A 40 -18.58 -2.01 2.60
C ILE A 40 -19.38 -0.88 3.25
N GLU A 41 -20.14 -1.18 4.30
CA GLU A 41 -20.83 -0.16 5.10
C GLU A 41 -19.86 0.50 6.09
N CYS A 42 -20.01 1.81 6.31
CA CYS A 42 -19.15 2.51 7.25
C CYS A 42 -19.39 2.02 8.68
N ASN A 43 -18.31 1.79 9.46
CA ASN A 43 -18.43 1.30 10.84
C ASN A 43 -18.78 2.41 11.84
N HIS A 44 -18.86 3.66 11.40
CA HIS A 44 -19.26 4.77 12.25
C HIS A 44 -20.76 4.72 12.52
N SER A 45 -21.17 4.78 13.79
CA SER A 45 -22.54 4.50 14.24
C SER A 45 -23.63 5.31 13.53
N ASN A 46 -23.30 6.52 13.07
CA ASN A 46 -24.23 7.44 12.43
C ASN A 46 -23.95 7.63 10.93
N CYS A 47 -23.19 6.73 10.30
CA CYS A 47 -22.79 6.85 8.90
C CYS A 47 -23.36 5.70 8.06
N THR A 48 -24.20 6.03 7.08
CA THR A 48 -24.80 5.07 6.14
C THR A 48 -24.06 5.00 4.80
N LEU A 49 -22.94 5.72 4.68
CA LEU A 49 -22.16 5.76 3.45
C LEU A 49 -21.50 4.41 3.18
N LYS A 50 -21.48 4.06 1.90
CA LYS A 50 -20.85 2.85 1.38
C LYS A 50 -19.48 3.15 0.80
N ILE A 51 -18.55 2.23 1.01
CA ILE A 51 -17.17 2.31 0.57
C ILE A 51 -16.99 1.28 -0.55
N ASN A 52 -16.39 1.71 -1.66
CA ASN A 52 -16.02 0.82 -2.75
C ASN A 52 -14.53 0.43 -2.64
N PRO A 53 -14.21 -0.83 -2.28
CA PRO A 53 -12.83 -1.29 -2.15
C PRO A 53 -12.20 -1.74 -3.48
N SER A 54 -12.81 -1.46 -4.65
CA SER A 54 -12.34 -1.95 -5.95
C SER A 54 -10.92 -1.49 -6.34
N ARG A 55 -10.42 -0.42 -5.72
CA ARG A 55 -9.05 0.07 -5.93
C ARG A 55 -7.98 -0.82 -5.29
N ILE A 56 -8.37 -1.71 -4.39
CA ILE A 56 -7.46 -2.63 -3.71
C ILE A 56 -7.27 -3.87 -4.59
N LEU A 57 -6.02 -4.14 -4.98
CA LEU A 57 -5.68 -5.31 -5.77
C LEU A 57 -5.99 -6.59 -5.00
N ARG A 58 -6.61 -7.55 -5.70
CA ARG A 58 -7.00 -8.86 -5.13
C ARG A 58 -6.04 -9.94 -5.58
N GLY A 59 -5.80 -10.89 -4.70
CA GLY A 59 -4.85 -11.97 -4.93
C GLY A 59 -3.46 -11.61 -4.42
N SER A 60 -2.55 -12.57 -4.58
CA SER A 60 -1.17 -12.42 -4.11
C SER A 60 -0.38 -11.57 -5.11
N HIS A 61 0.03 -10.38 -4.68
CA HIS A 61 0.83 -9.45 -5.49
C HIS A 61 2.06 -8.96 -4.71
N PRO A 62 3.10 -8.48 -5.40
CA PRO A 62 4.19 -7.79 -4.75
C PRO A 62 3.77 -6.38 -4.32
N TYR A 63 4.16 -6.00 -3.10
CA TYR A 63 3.91 -4.69 -2.51
C TYR A 63 5.19 -4.15 -1.88
N ILE A 64 5.41 -2.84 -2.05
CA ILE A 64 6.45 -2.11 -1.33
C ILE A 64 5.87 -1.61 -0.01
N ILE A 65 6.56 -1.88 1.09
CA ILE A 65 6.28 -1.27 2.38
C ILE A 65 6.75 0.19 2.35
N TRP A 66 5.86 1.13 2.60
CA TRP A 66 6.19 2.55 2.56
C TRP A 66 5.73 3.27 3.83
N MET A 67 6.55 3.23 4.87
CA MET A 67 6.21 3.86 6.15
C MET A 67 6.54 5.35 6.12
N SER A 68 5.57 6.22 5.82
CA SER A 68 5.69 7.66 6.07
C SER A 68 4.95 8.01 7.36
N ASN A 69 5.54 8.87 8.20
CA ASN A 69 4.86 9.39 9.40
C ASN A 69 3.56 10.14 9.02
N GLN A 70 3.46 10.67 7.81
CA GLN A 70 2.27 11.36 7.31
C GLN A 70 1.11 10.41 6.97
N LEU A 71 1.39 9.11 6.78
CA LEU A 71 0.41 8.10 6.33
C LEU A 71 0.05 7.08 7.43
N GLN A 72 0.69 7.18 8.60
CA GLN A 72 0.41 6.29 9.72
C GLN A 72 -0.93 6.65 10.36
N VAL A 73 -1.87 5.71 10.28
CA VAL A 73 -3.10 5.77 11.07
C VAL A 73 -2.71 5.43 12.52
N GLN A 74 -2.72 6.44 13.40
CA GLN A 74 -2.51 6.24 14.83
C GLN A 74 -3.75 5.57 15.44
N SER A 75 -3.79 4.25 15.39
CA SER A 75 -4.67 3.45 16.25
C SER A 75 -3.80 2.80 17.33
N SER A 76 -4.11 3.07 18.59
CA SER A 76 -3.40 2.50 19.75
C SER A 76 -3.57 0.97 19.86
N TYR A 77 -4.49 0.38 19.11
CA TYR A 77 -4.84 -1.04 19.21
C TYR A 77 -4.35 -1.90 18.03
N ILE A 78 -4.13 -1.32 16.84
CA ILE A 78 -3.82 -2.09 15.63
C ILE A 78 -2.56 -1.54 14.96
N GLN A 79 -1.53 -2.38 14.87
CA GLN A 79 -0.35 -2.07 14.09
C GLN A 79 -0.71 -2.13 12.60
N THR A 80 -0.39 -1.08 11.86
CA THR A 80 -0.66 -0.98 10.42
C THR A 80 0.62 -0.68 9.63
N PHE A 81 0.58 -0.96 8.33
CA PHE A 81 1.63 -0.58 7.39
C PHE A 81 1.01 0.03 6.16
N THR A 82 1.62 1.10 5.65
CA THR A 82 1.28 1.65 4.35
C THR A 82 2.04 0.91 3.27
N VAL A 83 1.37 0.61 2.16
CA VAL A 83 1.89 -0.21 1.06
C VAL A 83 1.60 0.43 -0.29
N ILE A 84 2.53 0.26 -1.23
CA ILE A 84 2.39 0.65 -2.63
C ILE A 84 2.34 -0.64 -3.46
N PRO A 85 1.28 -0.87 -4.24
CA PRO A 85 1.20 -2.04 -5.11
C PRO A 85 2.20 -1.97 -6.26
N LEU A 86 2.74 -3.14 -6.61
CA LEU A 86 3.51 -3.37 -7.82
C LEU A 86 2.69 -4.19 -8.80
N ILE A 87 2.51 -3.67 -10.02
CA ILE A 87 1.73 -4.33 -11.07
C ILE A 87 2.57 -4.56 -12.32
N ALA A 88 2.29 -5.64 -13.05
CA ALA A 88 2.89 -5.89 -14.37
C ALA A 88 2.16 -5.14 -15.51
N GLN A 89 0.90 -4.74 -15.27
CA GLN A 89 0.07 -4.12 -16.31
C GLN A 89 0.58 -2.73 -16.68
N GLU A 90 0.79 -2.50 -17.97
CA GLU A 90 1.21 -1.21 -18.51
C GLU A 90 0.06 -0.19 -18.60
N THR A 91 -1.15 -0.52 -18.13
CA THR A 91 -2.35 0.33 -18.18
C THR A 91 -2.15 1.71 -17.56
N HIS A 92 -1.20 1.84 -16.63
CA HIS A 92 -0.88 3.08 -15.93
C HIS A 92 0.46 3.70 -16.39
N LYS A 93 1.09 3.16 -17.44
CA LYS A 93 2.37 3.64 -17.97
C LYS A 93 2.23 5.09 -18.44
N GLY A 94 3.21 5.91 -18.07
CA GLY A 94 3.25 7.34 -18.41
C GLY A 94 2.52 8.25 -17.41
N LEU A 95 1.82 7.71 -16.41
CA LEU A 95 1.28 8.55 -15.33
C LEU A 95 2.43 9.06 -14.44
N PRO A 96 2.40 10.33 -13.99
CA PRO A 96 3.43 10.89 -13.10
C PRO A 96 3.47 10.18 -11.74
N THR A 97 2.38 9.52 -11.34
CA THR A 97 2.26 8.74 -10.11
C THR A 97 2.64 7.28 -10.25
N VAL A 98 3.35 6.93 -11.33
CA VAL A 98 3.80 5.58 -11.63
C VAL A 98 5.29 5.56 -11.89
N TYR A 99 5.98 4.57 -11.32
CA TYR A 99 7.43 4.40 -11.49
C TYR A 99 7.76 2.96 -11.91
N PRO A 100 8.47 2.75 -13.04
CA PRO A 100 8.95 1.43 -13.42
C PRO A 100 10.13 1.00 -12.54
N ILE A 101 10.11 -0.24 -12.06
CA ILE A 101 11.19 -0.87 -11.29
C ILE A 101 11.66 -2.08 -12.06
N ASN A 102 12.92 -2.05 -12.46
CA ASN A 102 13.56 -3.17 -13.16
C ASN A 102 13.97 -4.27 -12.17
N PRO A 103 13.98 -5.55 -12.59
CA PRO A 103 14.55 -6.64 -11.79
C PRO A 103 15.99 -6.37 -11.38
N THR A 104 16.28 -6.55 -10.10
CA THR A 104 17.64 -6.59 -9.59
C THR A 104 17.78 -7.77 -8.62
N GLY A 105 19.01 -8.27 -8.44
CA GLY A 105 19.28 -9.30 -7.43
C GLY A 105 18.92 -8.86 -5.99
N ARG A 106 18.75 -7.55 -5.75
CA ARG A 106 18.40 -6.98 -4.45
C ARG A 106 16.88 -6.89 -4.23
N ASN A 107 16.13 -6.53 -5.26
CA ASN A 107 14.67 -6.36 -5.16
C ASN A 107 13.91 -7.68 -5.36
N GLY A 108 14.55 -8.70 -5.95
CA GLY A 108 14.00 -10.05 -6.07
C GLY A 108 12.80 -10.15 -7.01
N LEU A 109 12.58 -9.16 -7.87
CA LEU A 109 11.52 -9.17 -8.87
C LEU A 109 11.92 -10.05 -10.06
N ALA A 110 10.95 -10.75 -10.65
CA ALA A 110 11.17 -11.61 -11.81
C ALA A 110 11.16 -10.83 -13.14
N GLU A 111 10.41 -9.72 -13.18
CA GLU A 111 10.19 -8.89 -14.36
C GLU A 111 10.06 -7.41 -13.95
N GLN A 112 10.04 -6.50 -14.93
CA GLN A 112 9.79 -5.10 -14.65
C GLN A 112 8.35 -4.94 -14.14
N LEU A 113 8.20 -4.29 -12.99
CA LEU A 113 6.91 -3.96 -12.42
C LEU A 113 6.79 -2.46 -12.22
N TYR A 114 5.55 -1.98 -12.12
CA TYR A 114 5.23 -0.58 -11.96
C TYR A 114 4.71 -0.32 -10.55
N ALA A 115 5.40 0.55 -9.80
CA ALA A 115 4.93 1.07 -8.53
C ALA A 115 3.85 2.12 -8.77
N CYS A 116 2.61 1.82 -8.35
CA CYS A 116 1.46 2.68 -8.52
C CYS A 116 1.23 3.52 -7.26
N VAL A 117 1.93 4.65 -7.16
CA VAL A 117 1.89 5.53 -5.97
C VAL A 117 0.48 6.06 -5.68
N HIS A 118 -0.31 6.34 -6.71
CA HIS A 118 -1.71 6.77 -6.56
C HIS A 118 -2.64 5.70 -5.96
N GLN A 119 -2.18 4.45 -5.89
CA GLN A 119 -2.85 3.32 -5.25
C GLN A 119 -2.21 2.97 -3.90
N ILE A 120 -1.52 3.91 -3.26
CA ILE A 120 -1.01 3.71 -1.90
C ILE A 120 -2.18 3.57 -0.91
N TYR A 121 -2.11 2.57 -0.02
CA TYR A 121 -3.10 2.38 1.05
C TYR A 121 -2.50 1.70 2.27
N THR A 122 -3.26 1.62 3.35
CA THR A 122 -2.80 1.07 4.63
C THR A 122 -3.44 -0.29 4.88
N ILE A 123 -2.63 -1.27 5.32
CA ILE A 123 -3.03 -2.64 5.67
C ILE A 123 -2.81 -2.91 7.16
N ASP A 124 -3.58 -3.87 7.69
CA ASP A 124 -3.32 -4.46 9.00
C ASP A 124 -1.99 -5.24 8.98
N ALA A 125 -1.17 -5.13 10.02
CA ALA A 125 0.10 -5.84 10.16
C ALA A 125 -0.01 -7.37 10.05
N ASN A 126 -1.17 -7.94 10.40
CA ASN A 126 -1.42 -9.37 10.25
C ASN A 126 -1.43 -9.83 8.79
N CYS A 127 -1.63 -8.93 7.82
CA CYS A 127 -1.43 -9.23 6.40
C CYS A 127 0.04 -9.55 6.05
N LEU A 128 0.98 -9.21 6.92
CA LEU A 128 2.42 -9.46 6.78
C LEU A 128 2.91 -10.58 7.71
N LYS A 129 2.00 -11.36 8.29
CA LYS A 129 2.31 -12.48 9.17
C LYS A 129 1.76 -13.80 8.62
N ASP A 130 2.41 -14.89 8.97
CA ASP A 130 1.88 -16.24 8.75
C ASP A 130 0.87 -16.64 9.85
N SER A 131 0.33 -17.85 9.74
CA SER A 131 -0.62 -18.43 10.70
C SER A 131 -0.06 -18.56 12.12
N ASP A 132 1.26 -18.63 12.26
CA ASP A 132 1.96 -18.73 13.54
C ASP A 132 2.33 -17.33 14.08
N HIS A 133 1.76 -16.27 13.51
CA HIS A 133 2.04 -14.87 13.82
C HIS A 133 3.49 -14.42 13.61
N ASN A 134 4.28 -15.18 12.86
CA ASN A 134 5.63 -14.77 12.47
C ASN A 134 5.56 -13.85 11.27
N TRP A 135 6.49 -12.89 11.18
CA TRP A 135 6.59 -12.06 9.98
C TRP A 135 6.91 -12.91 8.76
N LEU A 136 6.26 -12.61 7.64
CA LEU A 136 6.58 -13.20 6.35
C LEU A 136 8.02 -12.88 5.95
N LYS A 137 8.59 -13.68 5.06
CA LYS A 137 9.87 -13.36 4.43
C LYS A 137 9.62 -12.34 3.31
N ARG A 138 10.39 -11.26 3.32
CA ARG A 138 10.44 -10.32 2.18
C ARG A 138 10.99 -11.04 0.95
N ILE A 139 10.55 -10.64 -0.24
CA ILE A 139 11.15 -11.11 -1.50
C ILE A 139 12.40 -10.30 -1.87
N GLY A 140 12.47 -9.04 -1.41
CA GLY A 140 13.63 -8.19 -1.63
C GLY A 140 13.45 -6.80 -1.05
N GLN A 141 14.25 -5.86 -1.53
CA GLN A 141 14.18 -4.45 -1.14
C GLN A 141 14.59 -3.54 -2.29
N LEU A 142 14.00 -2.35 -2.32
CA LEU A 142 14.33 -1.30 -3.28
C LEU A 142 15.75 -0.78 -3.10
N ASP A 143 16.36 -0.42 -4.23
CA ASP A 143 17.57 0.36 -4.28
C ASP A 143 17.30 1.83 -3.92
N LYS A 144 18.38 2.56 -3.58
CA LYS A 144 18.26 3.97 -3.15
C LYS A 144 17.65 4.84 -4.24
N SER A 145 18.03 4.64 -5.50
CA SER A 145 17.49 5.37 -6.65
C SER A 145 15.98 5.17 -6.78
N ASP A 146 15.51 3.93 -6.66
CA ASP A 146 14.08 3.62 -6.77
C ASP A 146 13.29 4.20 -5.61
N LYS A 147 13.84 4.17 -4.39
CA LYS A 147 13.21 4.81 -3.22
C LYS A 147 13.05 6.31 -3.45
N ASN A 148 14.10 7.00 -3.88
CA ASN A 148 14.05 8.43 -4.14
C ASN A 148 13.03 8.77 -5.23
N ALA A 149 13.00 8.01 -6.32
CA ALA A 149 12.06 8.25 -7.42
C ALA A 149 10.58 8.01 -7.02
N ILE A 150 10.34 7.08 -6.09
CA ILE A 150 9.01 6.87 -5.49
C ILE A 150 8.65 8.01 -4.54
N GLU A 151 9.59 8.49 -3.75
CA GLU A 151 9.41 9.60 -2.81
C GLU A 151 9.02 10.89 -3.53
N GLU A 152 9.74 11.27 -4.60
CA GLU A 152 9.40 12.44 -5.43
C GLU A 152 7.96 12.36 -5.99
N ARG A 153 7.51 11.16 -6.37
CA ARG A 153 6.16 10.93 -6.89
C ARG A 153 5.10 10.95 -5.80
N LEU A 154 5.45 10.53 -4.59
CA LEU A 154 4.58 10.65 -3.43
C LEU A 154 4.40 12.11 -3.05
N ASP A 155 5.46 12.90 -3.06
CA ASP A 155 5.39 14.34 -2.78
C ASP A 155 4.52 15.05 -3.82
N TYR A 156 4.68 14.69 -5.10
CA TYR A 156 3.81 15.16 -6.18
C TYR A 156 2.34 14.76 -5.97
N PHE A 157 2.08 13.49 -5.60
CA PHE A 157 0.73 12.97 -5.42
C PHE A 157 0.01 13.52 -4.18
N LEU A 158 0.74 13.69 -3.07
CA LEU A 158 0.22 14.17 -1.80
C LEU A 158 0.11 15.70 -1.73
N GLY A 159 0.63 16.40 -2.74
CA GLY A 159 0.41 17.83 -2.91
C GLY A 159 1.22 18.71 -1.96
N ILE A 160 2.48 18.37 -1.70
CA ILE A 160 3.46 19.39 -1.26
C ILE A 160 3.97 20.10 -2.53
N GLN A 161 3.07 20.79 -3.23
CA GLN A 161 3.49 22.04 -3.83
C GLN A 161 3.22 23.07 -2.74
N ASP A 162 4.28 23.51 -2.06
CA ASP A 162 4.28 24.79 -1.34
C ASP A 162 3.53 25.80 -2.22
N ASN A 163 2.38 26.28 -1.72
CA ASN A 163 1.55 27.36 -2.27
C ASN A 163 1.79 27.72 -3.75
N PRO A 164 0.84 27.48 -4.68
CA PRO A 164 0.74 28.38 -5.81
C PRO A 164 0.41 29.76 -5.24
N SER A 165 1.44 30.59 -5.09
CA SER A 165 1.30 31.98 -4.72
C SER A 165 0.50 32.66 -5.83
N THR A 166 -0.81 32.78 -5.63
CA THR A 166 -1.72 33.70 -6.33
C THR A 166 -2.81 34.12 -5.38
#